data_AF-A0A8I1EBI0-F1
#
_entry.id   AF-A0A8I1EBI0-F1
#
_cell.length_a   1.000
_cell.length_b   1.000
_cell.length_c   1.000
_cell.angle_alpha   90.00
_cell.angle_beta   90.00
_cell.angle_gamma   90.00
#
_symmetry.space_group_name_H-M   'P 1'
#
loop_
_entity.id
_entity.type
_entity.pdbx_description
1 polymer ?
#
loop_
_entity_poly.entity_id
_entity_poly.type
_entity_poly.pdbx_seq_one_letter_code
_entity_poly.pdbx_strand_id
1 'polypeptide(L)'
;MNEPDITKKQLELLRHTLGLNYKDEIYRNFFHCGPEEGEPDLLALKAAGLMDSRAAPAFCTPGDRTFFATEAGKAYAMARHVPKPEPTLWQLFKSSDMDSFLEFLDIEPPRYEVKHARSKDLDGLRDRSYVEINLMPLKTFYRMVSPRGQGDWFETKRDAKASYKADMKERRVEARKAKLLVEQIIESA
;
A
#
# COMPACT_ATOMS: atom_id res chain seq x y z
N MET A 1 -1.56 -44.46 -10.80
CA MET A 1 -0.59 -43.41 -11.20
C MET A 1 -0.14 -42.73 -9.93
N ASN A 2 1.15 -42.71 -9.63
CA ASN A 2 1.67 -42.01 -8.44
C ASN A 2 1.40 -40.51 -8.61
N GLU A 3 0.80 -39.90 -7.60
CA GLU A 3 0.56 -38.47 -7.58
C GLU A 3 1.91 -37.74 -7.48
N PRO A 4 2.20 -36.76 -8.34
CA PRO A 4 3.45 -36.02 -8.26
C PRO A 4 3.49 -35.22 -6.96
N ASP A 5 4.54 -35.45 -6.17
CA ASP A 5 4.82 -34.72 -4.93
C ASP A 5 5.43 -33.36 -5.27
N ILE A 6 4.60 -32.32 -5.25
CA ILE A 6 5.00 -30.95 -5.54
C ILE A 6 4.61 -30.02 -4.39
N THR A 7 5.39 -28.98 -4.18
CA THR A 7 5.14 -28.02 -3.11
C THR A 7 3.98 -27.07 -3.46
N LYS A 8 3.39 -26.41 -2.45
CA LYS A 8 2.37 -25.37 -2.66
C LYS A 8 2.86 -24.27 -3.60
N LYS A 9 4.13 -23.85 -3.44
CA LYS A 9 4.78 -22.83 -4.29
C LYS A 9 4.85 -23.27 -5.75
N GLN A 10 5.17 -24.54 -6.01
CA GLN A 10 5.22 -25.11 -7.36
C GLN A 10 3.82 -25.18 -7.98
N LEU A 11 2.80 -25.55 -7.22
CA LEU A 11 1.41 -25.50 -7.68
C LEU A 11 0.98 -24.07 -8.01
N GLU A 12 1.32 -23.09 -7.17
CA GLU A 12 1.04 -21.67 -7.43
C GLU A 12 1.75 -21.17 -8.70
N LEU A 13 2.99 -21.60 -8.94
CA LEU A 13 3.76 -21.28 -10.14
C LEU A 13 3.15 -21.91 -11.40
N LEU A 14 2.72 -23.16 -11.33
CA LEU A 14 2.02 -23.86 -12.41
C LEU A 14 0.70 -23.15 -12.75
N ARG A 15 -0.10 -22.82 -11.74
CA ARG A 15 -1.36 -22.05 -11.90
C ARG A 15 -1.08 -20.66 -12.44
N HIS A 16 -0.02 -20.00 -11.98
CA HIS A 16 0.41 -18.71 -12.52
C HIS A 16 0.72 -18.83 -14.01
N THR A 17 1.51 -19.82 -14.43
CA THR A 17 1.84 -20.05 -15.85
C THR A 17 0.60 -20.18 -16.73
N LEU A 18 -0.47 -20.77 -16.18
CA LEU A 18 -1.76 -20.96 -16.87
C LEU A 18 -2.72 -19.76 -16.78
N GLY A 19 -2.44 -18.79 -15.90
CA GLY A 19 -3.33 -17.65 -15.63
C GLY A 19 -4.45 -17.95 -14.63
N LEU A 20 -4.42 -19.11 -13.97
CA LEU A 20 -5.50 -19.59 -13.09
C LEU A 20 -5.63 -18.85 -11.75
N ASN A 21 -4.82 -17.83 -11.49
CA ASN A 21 -4.88 -17.04 -10.25
C ASN A 21 -5.93 -15.91 -10.32
N TYR A 22 -6.33 -15.52 -11.54
CA TYR A 22 -7.27 -14.41 -11.77
C TYR A 22 -8.61 -14.87 -12.34
N LYS A 23 -8.59 -15.96 -13.11
CA LYS A 23 -9.74 -16.56 -13.76
C LYS A 23 -9.68 -18.06 -13.55
N ASP A 24 -10.83 -18.72 -13.54
CA ASP A 24 -10.91 -20.19 -13.48
C ASP A 24 -10.72 -20.85 -14.86
N GLU A 25 -10.30 -20.07 -15.85
CA GLU A 25 -10.04 -20.49 -17.23
C GLU A 25 -8.58 -20.28 -17.61
N ILE A 26 -8.03 -21.25 -18.33
CA ILE A 26 -6.67 -21.17 -18.88
C ILE A 26 -6.68 -20.19 -20.06
N TYR A 27 -6.00 -19.06 -19.92
CA TYR A 27 -5.89 -18.05 -20.99
C TYR A 27 -4.45 -17.78 -21.45
N ARG A 28 -3.47 -18.41 -20.80
CA ARG A 28 -2.06 -18.38 -21.16
C ARG A 28 -1.40 -19.72 -20.83
N ASN A 29 -0.19 -19.96 -21.34
CA ASN A 29 0.58 -21.17 -21.02
C ASN A 29 2.10 -21.01 -21.20
N PHE A 30 2.61 -19.79 -21.18
CA PHE A 30 4.05 -19.57 -21.37
C PHE A 30 4.58 -18.74 -20.21
N PHE A 31 5.62 -19.27 -19.58
CA PHE A 31 6.38 -18.62 -18.52
C PHE A 31 7.81 -18.43 -18.98
N HIS A 32 8.23 -17.17 -19.10
CA HIS A 32 9.58 -16.83 -19.51
C HIS A 32 10.48 -16.70 -18.27
N CYS A 33 11.67 -17.28 -18.35
CA CYS A 33 12.61 -17.39 -17.25
C CYS A 33 14.03 -17.12 -17.76
N GLY A 34 14.73 -16.20 -17.10
CA GLY A 34 16.16 -15.97 -17.34
C GLY A 34 17.03 -17.09 -16.75
N PRO A 35 18.33 -17.12 -17.07
CA PRO A 35 19.24 -18.19 -16.69
C PRO A 35 19.56 -18.26 -15.18
N GLU A 36 19.37 -17.17 -14.42
CA GLU A 36 19.81 -17.10 -13.00
C GLU A 36 18.67 -17.00 -11.98
N GLU A 37 17.41 -16.83 -12.41
CA GLU A 37 16.27 -16.59 -11.50
C GLU A 37 15.10 -17.53 -11.79
N GLY A 38 14.67 -18.33 -10.80
CA GLY A 38 13.39 -19.06 -10.84
C GLY A 38 13.43 -20.47 -11.46
N GLU A 39 14.58 -20.95 -11.92
CA GLU A 39 14.71 -22.25 -12.59
C GLU A 39 14.40 -23.49 -11.70
N PRO A 40 14.75 -23.56 -10.38
CA PRO A 40 14.62 -24.81 -9.62
C PRO A 40 13.19 -25.36 -9.52
N ASP A 41 12.21 -24.50 -9.25
CA ASP A 41 10.81 -24.91 -9.13
C ASP A 41 10.22 -25.30 -10.50
N LEU A 42 10.61 -24.62 -11.58
CA LEU A 42 10.20 -24.94 -12.95
C LEU A 42 10.82 -26.26 -13.43
N LEU A 43 12.07 -26.52 -13.07
CA LEU A 43 12.75 -27.79 -13.35
C LEU A 43 12.15 -28.93 -12.54
N ALA A 44 11.78 -28.72 -11.28
CA ALA A 44 11.07 -29.71 -10.48
C ALA A 44 9.71 -30.07 -11.10
N LEU A 45 8.95 -29.07 -11.56
CA LEU A 45 7.69 -29.27 -12.28
C LEU A 45 7.89 -29.99 -13.62
N LYS A 46 9.01 -29.73 -14.32
CA LYS A 46 9.40 -30.46 -15.53
C LYS A 46 9.76 -31.92 -15.21
N ALA A 47 10.54 -32.17 -14.16
CA ALA A 47 10.90 -33.51 -13.71
C ALA A 47 9.66 -34.31 -13.29
N ALA A 48 8.64 -33.65 -12.74
CA ALA A 48 7.34 -34.22 -12.41
C ALA A 48 6.41 -34.43 -13.64
N GLY A 49 6.83 -34.05 -14.86
CA GLY A 49 6.04 -34.19 -16.08
C GLY A 49 4.87 -33.20 -16.23
N LEU A 50 4.77 -32.21 -15.34
CA LEU A 50 3.71 -31.20 -15.35
C LEU A 50 4.04 -30.00 -16.25
N MET A 51 5.31 -29.78 -16.55
CA MET A 51 5.78 -28.74 -17.45
C MET A 51 6.82 -29.27 -18.43
N ASP A 52 7.06 -28.50 -19.50
CA ASP A 52 8.19 -28.67 -20.39
C ASP A 52 8.79 -27.29 -20.73
N SER A 53 9.92 -27.27 -21.41
CA SER A 53 10.71 -26.07 -21.68
C SER A 53 11.23 -26.04 -23.11
N ARG A 54 11.30 -24.86 -23.71
CA ARG A 54 11.98 -24.60 -24.98
C ARG A 54 12.91 -23.40 -24.87
N ALA A 55 13.81 -23.25 -25.83
CA ALA A 55 14.58 -22.02 -25.99
C ALA A 55 13.62 -20.82 -26.11
N ALA A 56 13.97 -19.70 -25.48
CA ALA A 56 13.20 -18.47 -25.62
C ALA A 56 13.23 -17.98 -27.08
N PRO A 57 12.24 -17.16 -27.49
CA PRO A 57 12.24 -16.50 -28.80
C PRO A 57 13.52 -15.70 -29.04
N ALA A 58 13.88 -15.51 -30.32
CA ALA A 58 15.16 -14.89 -30.72
C ALA A 58 15.35 -13.42 -30.27
N PHE A 59 14.27 -12.73 -29.87
CA PHE A 59 14.35 -11.37 -29.32
C PHE A 59 14.68 -11.33 -27.82
N CYS A 60 14.65 -12.48 -27.13
CA CYS A 60 15.01 -12.60 -25.72
C CYS A 60 16.53 -12.72 -25.54
N THR A 61 16.99 -12.67 -24.29
CA THR A 61 18.41 -12.78 -23.97
C THR A 61 18.90 -14.19 -24.33
N PRO A 62 20.09 -14.32 -24.96
CA PRO A 62 20.67 -15.63 -25.22
C PRO A 62 20.84 -16.42 -23.91
N GLY A 63 20.30 -17.63 -23.88
CA GLY A 63 20.27 -18.48 -22.68
C GLY A 63 18.92 -18.51 -21.95
N ASP A 64 18.00 -17.59 -22.27
CA ASP A 64 16.66 -17.60 -21.68
C ASP A 64 15.85 -18.83 -22.10
N ARG A 65 14.95 -19.26 -21.21
CA ARG A 65 14.07 -20.40 -21.43
C ARG A 65 12.61 -19.99 -21.32
N THR A 66 11.76 -20.64 -22.10
CA THR A 66 10.31 -20.53 -21.97
C THR A 66 9.75 -21.88 -21.52
N PHE A 67 9.14 -21.89 -20.34
CA PHE A 67 8.44 -23.04 -19.79
C PHE A 67 6.95 -22.97 -20.14
N PHE A 68 6.33 -24.14 -20.29
CA PHE A 68 4.90 -24.27 -20.56
C PHE A 68 4.35 -25.52 -19.88
N ALA A 69 3.09 -25.50 -19.45
CA ALA A 69 2.46 -26.67 -18.84
C ALA A 69 2.08 -27.70 -19.92
N THR A 70 2.31 -28.97 -19.61
CA THR A 70 1.82 -30.12 -20.39
C THR A 70 0.31 -30.29 -20.19
N GLU A 71 -0.34 -31.15 -20.99
CA GLU A 71 -1.75 -31.48 -20.75
C GLU A 71 -1.97 -32.08 -19.35
N ALA A 72 -1.03 -32.90 -18.86
CA ALA A 72 -1.05 -33.41 -17.50
C ALA A 72 -0.96 -32.27 -16.47
N GLY A 73 -0.07 -31.29 -16.68
CA GLY A 73 0.04 -30.10 -15.84
C GLY A 73 -1.22 -29.25 -15.81
N LYS A 74 -1.86 -29.03 -16.96
CA LYS A 74 -3.14 -28.31 -17.07
C LYS A 74 -4.23 -29.00 -16.25
N ALA A 75 -4.43 -30.31 -16.47
CA ALA A 75 -5.42 -31.09 -15.74
C ALA A 75 -5.13 -31.09 -14.23
N TYR A 76 -3.86 -31.25 -13.84
CA TYR A 76 -3.42 -31.24 -12.45
C TYR A 76 -3.72 -29.90 -11.75
N ALA A 77 -3.44 -28.78 -12.43
CA ALA A 77 -3.67 -27.43 -11.92
C ALA A 77 -5.15 -27.06 -11.86
N MET A 78 -5.97 -27.51 -12.82
CA MET A 78 -7.42 -27.28 -12.81
C MET A 78 -8.11 -28.10 -11.71
N ALA A 79 -7.65 -29.33 -11.45
CA ALA A 79 -8.20 -30.18 -10.40
C ALA A 79 -7.89 -29.66 -8.98
N ARG A 80 -6.85 -28.82 -8.82
CA ARG A 80 -6.42 -28.30 -7.51
C ARG A 80 -6.68 -26.82 -7.40
N HIS A 81 -7.65 -26.49 -6.57
CA HIS A 81 -7.96 -25.11 -6.23
C HIS A 81 -6.93 -24.57 -5.22
N VAL A 82 -6.27 -23.46 -5.54
CA VAL A 82 -5.56 -22.66 -4.53
C VAL A 82 -6.53 -21.59 -4.05
N PRO A 83 -6.81 -21.48 -2.74
CA PRO A 83 -7.75 -20.47 -2.25
C PRO A 83 -7.33 -19.10 -2.77
N LYS A 84 -8.29 -18.39 -3.37
CA LYS A 84 -8.07 -17.03 -3.84
C LYS A 84 -7.66 -16.19 -2.62
N PRO A 85 -6.65 -15.31 -2.75
CA PRO A 85 -6.33 -14.41 -1.65
C PRO A 85 -7.58 -13.62 -1.25
N GLU A 86 -7.74 -13.41 0.06
CA GLU A 86 -8.79 -12.55 0.57
C GLU A 86 -8.71 -11.19 -0.13
N PRO A 87 -9.87 -10.57 -0.44
CA PRO A 87 -9.87 -9.28 -1.08
C PRO A 87 -9.14 -8.27 -0.20
N THR A 88 -8.29 -7.46 -0.82
CA THR A 88 -7.63 -6.36 -0.12
C THR A 88 -8.66 -5.33 0.34
N LEU A 89 -8.34 -4.54 1.37
CA LEU A 89 -9.20 -3.42 1.80
C LEU A 89 -9.56 -2.48 0.64
N TRP A 90 -8.64 -2.29 -0.30
CA TRP A 90 -8.89 -1.51 -1.51
C TRP A 90 -9.93 -2.14 -2.45
N GLN A 91 -9.91 -3.46 -2.59
CA GLN A 91 -10.92 -4.18 -3.38
C GLN A 91 -12.29 -4.13 -2.71
N LEU A 92 -12.34 -4.28 -1.39
CA LEU A 92 -13.56 -4.13 -0.60
C LEU A 92 -14.13 -2.71 -0.72
N PHE A 93 -13.29 -1.68 -0.66
CA PHE A 93 -13.69 -0.29 -0.88
C PHE A 93 -14.26 -0.08 -2.28
N LYS A 94 -13.63 -0.64 -3.33
CA LYS A 94 -14.14 -0.53 -4.70
C LYS A 94 -15.52 -1.18 -4.90
N SER A 95 -15.85 -2.18 -4.08
CA SER A 95 -17.17 -2.81 -4.07
C SER A 95 -18.15 -2.16 -3.09
N SER A 96 -17.72 -1.17 -2.32
CA SER A 96 -18.56 -0.44 -1.37
C SER A 96 -19.20 0.78 -2.01
N ASP A 97 -20.27 1.28 -1.41
CA ASP A 97 -20.96 2.51 -1.83
C ASP A 97 -20.38 3.78 -1.19
N MET A 98 -19.18 3.69 -0.59
CA MET A 98 -18.56 4.80 0.14
C MET A 98 -17.81 5.74 -0.81
N ASP A 99 -17.93 7.05 -0.58
CA ASP A 99 -17.32 8.07 -1.46
C ASP A 99 -15.81 8.25 -1.24
N SER A 100 -15.31 7.89 -0.05
CA SER A 100 -13.91 8.11 0.33
C SER A 100 -13.30 6.88 0.98
N PHE A 101 -12.07 6.56 0.58
CA PHE A 101 -11.32 5.47 1.21
C PHE A 101 -11.00 5.76 2.68
N LEU A 102 -10.91 7.03 3.08
CA LEU A 102 -10.72 7.38 4.49
C LEU A 102 -11.97 7.08 5.31
N GLU A 103 -13.15 7.33 4.75
CA GLU A 103 -14.43 7.01 5.39
C GLU A 103 -14.63 5.50 5.50
N PHE A 104 -14.30 4.76 4.44
CA PHE A 104 -14.30 3.29 4.45
C PHE A 104 -13.39 2.69 5.53
N LEU A 105 -12.28 3.38 5.85
CA LEU A 105 -11.36 2.98 6.92
C LEU A 105 -11.72 3.55 8.29
N ASP A 106 -12.84 4.28 8.41
CA ASP A 106 -13.25 5.01 9.62
C ASP A 106 -12.13 5.94 10.14
N ILE A 107 -11.45 6.61 9.21
CA ILE A 107 -10.38 7.57 9.50
C ILE A 107 -10.92 8.98 9.28
N GLU A 108 -11.08 9.72 10.36
CA GLU A 108 -11.38 11.15 10.28
C GLU A 108 -10.20 11.92 9.64
N PRO A 109 -10.42 12.60 8.51
CA PRO A 109 -9.36 13.37 7.87
C PRO A 109 -9.01 14.63 8.68
N PRO A 110 -7.74 15.05 8.71
CA PRO A 110 -7.36 16.31 9.34
C PRO A 110 -7.96 17.51 8.59
N ARG A 111 -8.44 18.50 9.34
CA ARG A 111 -9.05 19.73 8.81
C ARG A 111 -8.17 20.94 9.04
N TYR A 112 -8.34 21.97 8.19
CA TYR A 112 -7.75 23.28 8.42
C TYR A 112 -8.73 24.17 9.16
N GLU A 113 -8.27 24.74 10.27
CA GLU A 113 -8.88 25.91 10.88
C GLU A 113 -8.25 27.17 10.28
N VAL A 114 -9.05 28.21 10.11
CA VAL A 114 -8.64 29.47 9.49
C VAL A 114 -8.93 30.61 10.46
N LYS A 115 -7.94 31.47 10.68
CA LYS A 115 -8.06 32.69 11.48
C LYS A 115 -7.66 33.89 10.63
N HIS A 116 -8.45 34.94 10.67
CA HIS A 116 -8.13 36.22 10.07
C HIS A 116 -7.76 37.21 11.18
N ALA A 117 -6.53 37.72 11.17
CA ALA A 117 -6.07 38.74 12.10
C ALA A 117 -6.27 40.13 11.50
N ARG A 118 -6.81 41.07 12.30
CA ARG A 118 -6.88 42.48 11.93
C ARG A 118 -5.57 43.16 12.29
N SER A 119 -5.27 44.23 11.54
CA SER A 119 -4.05 45.02 11.73
C SER A 119 -3.90 45.55 13.17
N LYS A 120 -4.99 45.84 13.88
CA LYS A 120 -4.98 46.27 15.30
C LYS A 120 -4.43 45.25 16.30
N ASP A 121 -4.39 43.96 15.93
CA ASP A 121 -3.94 42.87 16.79
C ASP A 121 -2.42 42.60 16.62
N LEU A 122 -1.73 43.41 15.79
CA LEU A 122 -0.29 43.34 15.56
C LEU A 122 0.41 44.45 16.37
N ASP A 123 1.38 44.07 17.20
CA ASP A 123 2.21 44.97 18.00
C ASP A 123 2.97 45.94 17.07
N GLY A 124 2.45 47.17 16.91
CA GLY A 124 3.08 48.19 16.07
C GLY A 124 2.14 49.25 15.46
N LEU A 125 0.82 49.16 15.66
CA LEU A 125 -0.15 50.03 14.98
C LEU A 125 -0.70 51.21 15.82
N ARG A 126 -0.07 51.57 16.93
CA ARG A 126 -0.56 52.62 17.86
C ARG A 126 -0.75 54.01 17.21
N ASP A 127 -0.08 54.29 16.09
CA ASP A 127 -0.07 55.62 15.45
C ASP A 127 -0.91 55.74 14.17
N ARG A 128 -1.69 54.70 13.80
CA ARG A 128 -2.46 54.72 12.54
C ARG A 128 -3.91 55.15 12.75
N SER A 129 -4.45 55.90 11.80
CA SER A 129 -5.83 56.37 11.84
C SER A 129 -6.84 55.21 11.76
N TYR A 130 -8.03 55.38 12.34
CA TYR A 130 -9.11 54.38 12.30
C TYR A 130 -9.47 53.93 10.87
N VAL A 131 -9.33 54.83 9.89
CA VAL A 131 -9.59 54.57 8.47
C VAL A 131 -8.50 53.68 7.86
N GLU A 132 -7.22 53.95 8.16
CA GLU A 132 -6.09 53.15 7.68
C GLU A 132 -6.12 51.71 8.21
N ILE A 133 -6.51 51.52 9.48
CA ILE A 133 -6.57 50.19 10.10
C ILE A 133 -7.64 49.31 9.45
N ASN A 134 -8.77 49.90 9.03
CA ASN A 134 -9.90 49.17 8.44
C ASN A 134 -9.74 48.89 6.95
N LEU A 135 -8.85 49.60 6.24
CA LEU A 135 -8.56 49.40 4.82
C LEU A 135 -7.43 48.38 4.57
N MET A 136 -6.76 47.88 5.61
CA MET A 136 -5.67 46.92 5.46
C MET A 136 -6.17 45.48 5.23
N PRO A 137 -5.50 44.72 4.35
CA PRO A 137 -5.85 43.32 4.10
C PRO A 137 -5.69 42.48 5.37
N LEU A 138 -6.68 41.64 5.65
CA LEU A 138 -6.64 40.70 6.77
C LEU A 138 -5.52 39.69 6.54
N LYS A 139 -4.63 39.57 7.52
CA LYS A 139 -3.62 38.51 7.49
C LYS A 139 -4.29 37.19 7.86
N THR A 140 -4.13 36.18 7.00
CA THR A 140 -4.78 34.87 7.18
C THR A 140 -3.78 33.87 7.73
N PHE A 141 -4.19 33.14 8.75
CA PHE A 141 -3.43 32.07 9.39
C PHE A 141 -4.23 30.77 9.31
N TYR A 142 -3.50 29.66 9.25
CA TYR A 142 -3.98 28.31 9.12
C TYR A 142 -3.44 27.46 10.25
N ARG A 143 -4.25 26.55 10.77
CA ARG A 143 -3.84 25.50 11.68
C ARG A 143 -4.45 24.19 11.22
N MET A 144 -3.68 23.10 11.23
CA MET A 144 -4.17 21.78 10.86
C MET A 144 -4.39 20.92 12.11
N VAL A 145 -5.55 20.28 12.20
CA VAL A 145 -6.02 19.58 13.40
C VAL A 145 -6.75 18.29 13.06
N SER A 146 -6.58 17.29 13.92
CA SER A 146 -7.35 16.04 13.94
C SER A 146 -7.36 15.47 15.37
N PRO A 147 -8.15 14.43 15.67
CA PRO A 147 -8.04 13.73 16.96
C PRO A 147 -6.63 13.18 17.26
N ARG A 148 -5.81 12.98 16.21
CA ARG A 148 -4.48 12.40 16.33
C ARG A 148 -3.40 13.44 16.63
N GLY A 149 -3.65 14.71 16.34
CA GLY A 149 -2.65 15.76 16.48
C GLY A 149 -3.17 17.17 16.23
N GLN A 150 -2.44 18.15 16.71
CA GLN A 150 -2.76 19.57 16.64
C GLN A 150 -1.49 20.35 16.29
N GLY A 151 -1.43 20.89 15.06
CA GLY A 151 -0.35 21.80 14.67
C GLY A 151 -0.56 23.21 15.22
N ASP A 152 0.40 24.09 14.97
CA ASP A 152 0.33 25.50 15.32
C ASP A 152 -0.24 26.37 14.19
N TRP A 153 -0.47 27.65 14.52
CA TRP A 153 -0.94 28.65 13.57
C TRP A 153 0.21 29.20 12.72
N PHE A 154 0.06 29.11 11.39
CA PHE A 154 1.02 29.68 10.42
C PHE A 154 0.33 30.43 9.29
N GLU A 155 1.05 31.34 8.64
CA GLU A 155 0.53 32.14 7.52
C GLU A 155 0.24 31.30 6.27
N THR A 156 0.95 30.18 6.10
CA THR A 156 0.78 29.31 4.96
C THR A 156 0.24 27.94 5.39
N LYS A 157 -0.63 27.36 4.56
CA LYS A 157 -1.09 25.97 4.76
C LYS A 157 0.06 24.96 4.78
N ARG A 158 1.14 25.25 4.05
CA ARG A 158 2.33 24.40 3.99
C ARG A 158 3.00 24.30 5.36
N ASP A 159 3.24 25.43 5.99
CA ASP A 159 3.96 25.48 7.26
C ASP A 159 3.06 24.96 8.40
N ALA A 160 1.76 25.24 8.34
CA ALA A 160 0.76 24.63 9.24
C ALA A 160 0.72 23.10 9.14
N LYS A 161 0.78 22.56 7.91
CA LYS A 161 0.85 21.11 7.67
C LYS A 161 2.18 20.52 8.16
N ALA A 162 3.28 21.26 8.07
CA ALA A 162 4.58 20.83 8.57
C ALA A 162 4.58 20.72 10.10
N SER A 163 4.07 21.74 10.80
CA SER A 163 3.92 21.71 12.26
C SER A 163 2.99 20.58 12.72
N TYR A 164 1.84 20.39 12.07
CA TYR A 164 0.96 19.25 12.36
C TYR A 164 1.64 17.88 12.21
N LYS A 165 2.49 17.71 11.18
CA LYS A 165 3.25 16.46 11.00
C LYS A 165 4.32 16.26 12.08
N ALA A 166 4.91 17.35 12.60
CA ALA A 166 5.87 17.29 13.68
C ALA A 166 5.19 16.82 14.98
N ASP A 167 4.09 17.46 15.39
CA ASP A 167 3.29 17.06 16.56
C ASP A 167 2.83 15.59 16.46
N MET A 168 2.30 15.17 15.32
CA MET A 168 1.92 13.77 15.07
C MET A 168 3.09 12.78 15.23
N LYS A 169 4.31 13.19 14.86
CA LYS A 169 5.50 12.34 14.99
C LYS A 169 5.91 12.23 16.46
N GLU A 170 5.87 13.33 17.20
CA GLU A 170 6.19 13.38 18.63
C GLU A 170 5.21 12.51 19.43
N ARG A 171 3.91 12.69 19.23
CA ARG A 171 2.87 11.86 19.86
C ARG A 171 3.03 10.37 19.59
N ARG A 172 3.43 9.98 18.37
CA ARG A 172 3.72 8.58 18.03
C ARG A 172 4.91 8.03 18.81
N VAL A 173 5.97 8.83 18.98
CA VAL A 173 7.14 8.44 19.77
C VAL A 173 6.76 8.29 21.23
N GLU A 174 6.00 9.23 21.78
CA GLU A 174 5.51 9.19 23.16
C GLU A 174 4.61 7.98 23.42
N ALA A 175 3.64 7.73 22.54
CA ALA A 175 2.76 6.56 22.65
C ALA A 175 3.55 5.24 22.59
N ARG A 176 4.58 5.15 21.75
CA ARG A 176 5.46 3.97 21.68
C ARG A 176 6.27 3.80 22.96
N LYS A 177 6.82 4.89 23.52
CA LYS A 177 7.53 4.86 24.80
C LYS A 177 6.61 4.42 25.95
N ALA A 178 5.39 4.97 26.02
CA ALA A 178 4.40 4.60 27.01
C ALA A 178 4.03 3.12 26.91
N LYS A 179 3.83 2.60 25.69
CA LYS A 179 3.54 1.18 25.46
C LYS A 179 4.67 0.27 25.96
N LEU A 180 5.93 0.59 25.63
CA LEU A 180 7.08 -0.18 26.09
C LEU A 180 7.21 -0.16 27.62
N LEU A 181 6.92 0.97 28.26
CA LEU A 181 6.94 1.09 29.71
C LEU A 181 5.85 0.23 30.37
N VAL A 182 4.66 0.16 29.78
CA VAL A 182 3.59 -0.73 30.26
C VAL A 182 3.98 -2.20 30.11
N GLU A 183 4.55 -2.60 28.97
CA GLU A 183 5.01 -3.97 28.73
C GLU A 183 6.08 -4.39 29.75
N GLN A 184 7.04 -3.51 30.07
CA GLN A 184 8.07 -3.76 31.09
C GLN A 184 7.49 -3.92 32.50
N ILE A 185 6.44 -3.15 32.84
CA ILE A 185 5.75 -3.28 34.14
C ILE A 185 5.02 -4.63 34.22
N ILE A 186 4.40 -5.08 33.14
CA ILE A 186 3.69 -6.38 33.10
C ILE A 186 4.67 -7.55 33.20
N GLU A 187 5.84 -7.48 32.57
CA GLU A 187 6.85 -8.56 32.61
C GLU A 187 7.61 -8.65 33.95
N SER A 188 7.56 -7.60 34.77
CA SER A 188 8.22 -7.55 36.09
C SER A 188 7.29 -7.81 37.28
N ALA A 189 6.00 -8.06 37.02
CA ALA A 189 4.97 -8.40 38.00
C ALA A 189 4.64 -9.89 37.95
#